data_AF-A0AAW5QTC9-F1
#
_entry.id   AF-A0AAW5QTC9-F1
#
_cell.length_a   1.000
_cell.length_b   1.000
_cell.length_c   1.000
_cell.angle_alpha   90.00
_cell.angle_beta   90.00
_cell.angle_gamma   90.00
#
_symmetry.space_group_name_H-M   'P 1'
#
loop_
_entity.id
_entity.type
_entity.pdbx_description
1 polymer ?
#
loop_
_entity_poly.entity_id
_entity_poly.type
_entity_poly.pdbx_seq_one_letter_code
_entity_poly.pdbx_strand_id
1 'polypeptide(L)'
;MGRRKNRAIGPGALALAMGTAFPLAAQPIEITDVVATDARVIDIRAEDDCLATSLPGARCLPAPWLLDGGDGAPIGFHALRWLLGTVGLTGREPLVVYAGPEGASDDALAVAALAYLAGQDTVSVHDGAAVVTGPGGEGRSFSREAVYTAPMRIGSMAVSDDAAPDDAGSLRSRLIEFTRDGAAVAFAPQH
;
A
#
# COMPACT_ATOMS: atom_id res chain seq x y z
N MET A 1 -35.74 54.65 -54.74
CA MET A 1 -34.54 55.32 -54.20
C MET A 1 -34.58 55.23 -52.67
N GLY A 2 -33.62 54.59 -52.00
CA GLY A 2 -33.49 54.71 -50.52
C GLY A 2 -33.29 53.42 -49.69
N ARG A 3 -32.10 52.81 -49.80
CA ARG A 3 -31.34 52.00 -48.83
C ARG A 3 -32.10 51.18 -47.77
N ARG A 4 -32.10 49.84 -47.92
CA ARG A 4 -32.22 48.87 -46.81
C ARG A 4 -30.94 48.91 -45.97
N LYS A 5 -31.08 49.02 -44.64
CA LYS A 5 -29.98 48.97 -43.66
C LYS A 5 -29.64 47.51 -43.37
N ASN A 6 -28.40 47.10 -43.67
CA ASN A 6 -27.83 45.82 -43.24
C ASN A 6 -27.62 45.85 -41.71
N ARG A 7 -28.22 44.90 -40.99
CA ARG A 7 -27.85 44.59 -39.60
C ARG A 7 -26.81 43.46 -39.63
N ALA A 8 -25.65 43.75 -39.05
CA ALA A 8 -24.58 42.80 -38.84
C ALA A 8 -25.00 41.70 -37.86
N ILE A 9 -24.68 40.45 -38.20
CA ILE A 9 -24.81 39.27 -37.37
C ILE A 9 -23.56 39.23 -36.48
N GLY A 10 -23.73 39.39 -35.17
CA GLY A 10 -22.65 39.22 -34.20
C GLY A 10 -22.28 37.74 -34.04
N PRO A 11 -21.00 37.40 -33.78
CA PRO A 11 -20.60 36.03 -33.60
C PRO A 11 -21.10 35.54 -32.24
N GLY A 12 -21.92 34.48 -32.25
CA GLY A 12 -22.28 33.74 -31.05
C GLY A 12 -21.04 33.05 -30.50
N ALA A 13 -20.61 33.45 -29.30
CA ALA A 13 -19.55 32.79 -28.57
C ALA A 13 -20.01 31.39 -28.16
N LEU A 14 -19.42 30.37 -28.77
CA LEU A 14 -19.55 28.99 -28.35
C LEU A 14 -18.62 28.79 -27.13
N ALA A 15 -19.17 28.86 -25.93
CA ALA A 15 -18.43 28.54 -24.71
C ALA A 15 -18.24 27.02 -24.62
N LEU A 16 -17.05 26.53 -24.99
CA LEU A 16 -16.62 25.17 -24.65
C LEU A 16 -16.41 25.10 -23.13
N ALA A 17 -17.33 24.45 -22.42
CA ALA A 17 -17.09 24.01 -21.06
C ALA A 17 -16.04 22.89 -21.11
N MET A 18 -14.78 23.22 -20.84
CA MET A 18 -13.74 22.23 -20.53
C MET A 18 -14.08 21.63 -19.16
N GLY A 19 -14.77 20.49 -19.17
CA GLY A 19 -14.86 19.63 -17.99
C GLY A 19 -13.47 19.11 -17.69
N THR A 20 -12.85 19.59 -16.61
CA THR A 20 -11.68 18.94 -16.02
C THR A 20 -12.15 17.59 -15.50
N ALA A 21 -11.88 16.52 -16.27
CA ALA A 21 -11.90 15.18 -15.73
C ALA A 21 -10.81 15.14 -14.66
N PHE A 22 -11.19 15.34 -13.39
CA PHE A 22 -10.31 15.01 -12.29
C PHE A 22 -10.05 13.51 -12.39
N PRO A 23 -8.80 13.07 -12.58
CA PRO A 23 -8.51 11.65 -12.48
C PRO A 23 -8.95 11.23 -11.07
N LEU A 24 -9.86 10.26 -11.00
CA LEU A 24 -10.05 9.49 -9.78
C LEU A 24 -8.66 8.98 -9.41
N ALA A 25 -8.10 9.48 -8.32
CA ALA A 25 -6.85 8.98 -7.79
C ALA A 25 -7.05 7.47 -7.58
N ALA A 26 -6.29 6.65 -8.31
CA ALA A 26 -6.27 5.22 -8.07
C ALA A 26 -5.89 5.02 -6.60
N GLN A 27 -6.65 4.21 -5.88
CA GLN A 27 -6.31 3.89 -4.48
C GLN A 27 -4.91 3.27 -4.46
N PRO A 28 -4.03 3.66 -3.51
CA PRO A 28 -2.65 3.22 -3.50
C PRO A 28 -2.50 1.71 -3.29
N ILE A 29 -3.53 1.06 -2.72
CA ILE A 29 -3.58 -0.37 -2.42
C ILE A 29 -4.90 -0.93 -2.94
N GLU A 30 -4.80 -2.04 -3.66
CA GLU A 30 -5.95 -2.79 -4.15
C GLU A 30 -6.30 -3.94 -3.18
N ILE A 31 -7.59 -4.21 -2.99
CA ILE A 31 -8.06 -5.42 -2.32
C ILE A 31 -8.50 -6.41 -3.41
N THR A 32 -7.97 -7.63 -3.39
CA THR A 32 -8.17 -8.59 -4.49
C THR A 32 -8.30 -10.03 -3.99
N ASP A 33 -9.13 -10.83 -4.65
CA ASP A 33 -9.21 -12.28 -4.47
C ASP A 33 -8.28 -13.05 -5.42
N VAL A 34 -7.52 -12.35 -6.26
CA VAL A 34 -6.64 -12.94 -7.28
C VAL A 34 -5.17 -12.70 -6.94
N VAL A 35 -4.37 -13.78 -6.98
CA VAL A 35 -2.91 -13.71 -6.88
C VAL A 35 -2.30 -13.91 -8.26
N ALA A 36 -1.67 -12.87 -8.80
CA ALA A 36 -0.97 -12.96 -10.08
C ALA A 36 0.22 -13.93 -9.98
N THR A 37 0.54 -14.64 -11.07
CA THR A 37 1.56 -15.70 -11.08
C THR A 37 2.98 -15.19 -10.79
N ASP A 38 3.24 -13.92 -11.09
CA ASP A 38 4.52 -13.24 -10.84
C ASP A 38 4.54 -12.44 -9.53
N ALA A 39 3.44 -12.42 -8.79
CA ALA A 39 3.36 -11.73 -7.51
C ALA A 39 4.18 -12.46 -6.43
N ARG A 40 4.79 -11.69 -5.55
CA ARG A 40 5.29 -12.19 -4.27
C ARG A 40 4.18 -12.11 -3.24
N VAL A 41 4.05 -13.16 -2.46
CA VAL A 41 3.07 -13.22 -1.37
C VAL A 41 3.82 -13.18 -0.05
N ILE A 42 3.41 -12.28 0.83
CA ILE A 42 3.79 -12.34 2.25
C ILE A 42 2.56 -12.71 3.08
N ASP A 43 2.73 -13.67 3.97
CA ASP A 43 1.72 -14.04 4.97
C ASP A 43 2.09 -13.41 6.30
N ILE A 44 1.22 -12.54 6.79
CA ILE A 44 1.47 -11.72 7.99
C ILE A 44 0.91 -12.32 9.28
N ARG A 45 0.36 -13.53 9.22
CA ARG A 45 -0.07 -14.26 10.42
C ARG A 45 1.13 -14.73 11.25
N ALA A 46 0.84 -15.39 12.37
CA ALA A 46 1.88 -16.05 13.15
C ALA A 46 2.68 -17.02 12.27
N GLU A 47 3.98 -17.12 12.54
CA GLU A 47 4.90 -17.91 11.71
C GLU A 47 4.44 -19.37 11.62
N ASP A 48 4.03 -19.97 12.74
CA ASP A 48 3.51 -21.34 12.78
C ASP A 48 2.25 -21.52 11.91
N ASP A 49 1.34 -20.55 11.88
CA ASP A 49 0.12 -20.60 11.07
C ASP A 49 0.45 -20.53 9.58
N CYS A 50 1.39 -19.66 9.21
CA CYS A 50 1.87 -19.54 7.84
C CYS A 50 2.56 -20.83 7.38
N LEU A 51 3.49 -21.36 8.20
CA LEU A 51 4.23 -22.59 7.90
C LEU A 51 3.31 -23.81 7.78
N ALA A 52 2.22 -23.84 8.56
CA ALA A 52 1.23 -24.90 8.50
C ALA A 52 0.40 -24.86 7.20
N THR A 53 -0.08 -23.67 6.83
CA THR A 53 -0.92 -23.48 5.63
C THR A 53 -0.88 -22.03 5.19
N SER A 54 -0.65 -21.77 3.91
CA SER A 54 -0.68 -20.41 3.36
C SER A 54 -1.03 -20.44 1.87
N LEU A 55 -1.03 -19.27 1.23
CA LEU A 55 -1.11 -19.16 -0.22
C LEU A 55 0.15 -19.77 -0.88
N PRO A 56 0.03 -20.33 -2.10
CA PRO A 56 1.18 -20.89 -2.80
C PRO A 56 2.33 -19.89 -2.94
N GLY A 57 3.53 -20.30 -2.53
CA GLY A 57 4.74 -19.48 -2.61
C GLY A 57 4.82 -18.33 -1.60
N ALA A 58 3.94 -18.31 -0.59
CA ALA A 58 3.98 -17.30 0.46
C ALA A 58 5.25 -17.39 1.31
N ARG A 59 5.79 -16.23 1.67
CA ARG A 59 6.85 -16.09 2.67
C ARG A 59 6.26 -15.65 4.00
N CYS A 60 6.60 -16.36 5.06
CA CYS A 60 6.12 -16.05 6.40
C CYS A 60 6.82 -14.80 6.93
N LEU A 61 6.03 -13.76 7.17
CA LEU A 61 6.50 -12.48 7.66
C LEU A 61 5.47 -11.87 8.62
N PRO A 62 5.40 -12.39 9.86
CA PRO A 62 4.40 -11.96 10.83
C PRO A 62 4.31 -10.44 10.99
N ALA A 63 3.10 -9.90 11.04
CA ALA A 63 2.84 -8.47 11.19
C ALA A 63 3.65 -7.83 12.34
N PRO A 64 3.81 -8.47 13.53
CA PRO A 64 4.61 -7.91 14.63
C PRO A 64 6.10 -7.65 14.31
N TRP A 65 6.63 -8.20 13.21
CA TRP A 65 8.00 -7.90 12.77
C TRP A 65 8.08 -6.63 11.92
N LEU A 66 6.95 -6.19 11.36
CA LEU A 66 6.84 -5.00 10.54
C LEU A 66 6.26 -3.82 11.32
N LEU A 67 5.28 -4.12 12.17
CA LEU A 67 4.58 -3.22 13.07
C LEU A 67 4.94 -3.64 14.50
N ASP A 68 5.51 -2.76 15.30
CA ASP A 68 5.80 -3.01 16.70
C ASP A 68 4.51 -3.40 17.44
N GLY A 69 4.61 -4.45 18.26
CA GLY A 69 3.45 -5.14 18.86
C GLY A 69 2.72 -4.36 19.95
N GLY A 70 3.26 -3.23 20.41
CA GLY A 70 2.61 -2.34 21.38
C GLY A 70 1.65 -1.34 20.72
N ASP A 71 2.21 -0.42 19.93
CA ASP A 71 1.48 0.74 19.39
C ASP A 71 1.27 0.65 17.85
N GLY A 72 1.71 -0.44 17.21
CA GLY A 72 1.66 -0.60 15.76
C GLY A 72 2.62 0.33 15.00
N ALA A 73 3.65 0.85 15.67
CA ALA A 73 4.67 1.69 15.05
C ALA A 73 5.55 0.84 14.10
N PRO A 74 5.84 1.26 12.86
CA PRO A 74 6.65 0.48 11.96
C PRO A 74 8.08 0.44 12.48
N ILE A 75 8.75 -0.68 12.20
CA ILE A 75 10.20 -0.74 12.37
C ILE A 75 10.87 0.35 11.53
N GLY A 76 12.00 0.88 12.01
CA GLY A 76 12.71 1.93 11.29
C GLY A 76 12.99 1.54 9.82
N PHE A 77 12.90 2.50 8.89
CA PHE A 77 12.91 2.20 7.44
C PHE A 77 14.12 1.39 6.96
N HIS A 78 15.29 1.55 7.59
CA HIS A 78 16.45 0.70 7.30
C HIS A 78 16.20 -0.77 7.66
N ALA A 79 15.64 -1.02 8.85
CA ALA A 79 15.25 -2.36 9.29
C ALA A 79 14.13 -2.93 8.41
N LEU A 80 13.15 -2.11 8.04
CA LEU A 80 12.08 -2.49 7.11
C LEU A 80 12.65 -2.99 5.78
N ARG A 81 13.48 -2.18 5.12
CA ARG A 81 14.13 -2.57 3.86
C ARG A 81 14.98 -3.81 3.99
N TRP A 82 15.63 -4.00 5.16
CA TRP A 82 16.36 -5.23 5.43
C TRP A 82 15.43 -6.44 5.48
N LEU A 83 14.34 -6.32 6.22
CA LEU A 83 13.38 -7.38 6.45
C LEU A 83 12.65 -7.78 5.16
N LEU A 84 12.22 -6.81 4.35
CA LEU A 84 11.62 -7.08 3.03
C LEU A 84 12.60 -7.84 2.11
N GLY A 85 13.90 -7.56 2.20
CA GLY A 85 14.93 -8.30 1.47
C GLY A 85 15.10 -9.77 1.92
N THR A 86 14.70 -10.12 3.16
CA THR A 86 14.77 -11.51 3.67
C THR A 86 13.69 -12.43 3.11
N VAL A 87 12.66 -11.83 2.50
CA VAL A 87 11.57 -12.53 1.80
C VAL A 87 11.65 -12.32 0.27
N GLY A 88 12.83 -11.93 -0.23
CA GLY A 88 13.12 -11.85 -1.66
C GLY A 88 12.59 -10.61 -2.38
N LEU A 89 12.13 -9.58 -1.65
CA LEU A 89 11.61 -8.36 -2.27
C LEU A 89 12.73 -7.40 -2.70
N THR A 90 12.60 -6.86 -3.90
CA THR A 90 13.45 -5.78 -4.44
C THR A 90 12.72 -4.44 -4.48
N GLY A 91 11.38 -4.49 -4.46
CA GLY A 91 10.49 -3.35 -4.60
C GLY A 91 9.86 -3.20 -5.99
N ARG A 92 10.18 -4.09 -6.95
CA ARG A 92 9.66 -4.01 -8.34
C ARG A 92 8.55 -5.01 -8.65
N GLU A 93 8.61 -6.15 -7.99
CA GLU A 93 7.60 -7.21 -8.10
C GLU A 93 6.25 -6.78 -7.52
N PRO A 94 5.11 -7.25 -8.05
CA PRO A 94 3.83 -7.08 -7.37
C PRO A 94 3.87 -7.79 -6.01
N LEU A 95 3.43 -7.10 -4.96
CA LEU A 95 3.32 -7.66 -3.61
C LEU A 95 1.86 -7.90 -3.25
N VAL A 96 1.54 -9.12 -2.80
CA VAL A 96 0.26 -9.47 -2.19
C VAL A 96 0.48 -9.71 -0.70
N VAL A 97 -0.29 -9.03 0.15
CA VAL A 97 -0.31 -9.22 1.59
C VAL A 97 -1.49 -10.12 1.97
N TYR A 98 -1.22 -11.21 2.67
CA TYR A 98 -2.23 -12.16 3.11
C TYR A 98 -2.31 -12.21 4.64
N ALA A 99 -3.52 -12.06 5.18
CA ALA A 99 -3.77 -12.05 6.62
C ALA A 99 -4.57 -13.24 7.13
N GLY A 100 -4.81 -14.25 6.27
CA GLY A 100 -5.60 -15.43 6.62
C GLY A 100 -6.94 -15.50 5.91
N PRO A 101 -7.70 -16.58 6.18
CA PRO A 101 -8.90 -16.91 5.44
C PRO A 101 -10.09 -15.98 5.69
N GLU A 102 -10.03 -15.19 6.77
CA GLU A 102 -11.02 -14.17 7.10
C GLU A 102 -10.92 -12.93 6.17
N GLY A 103 -9.91 -12.88 5.31
CA GLY A 103 -9.74 -11.83 4.30
C GLY A 103 -8.93 -10.63 4.79
N ALA A 104 -9.19 -9.48 4.18
CA ALA A 104 -8.45 -8.24 4.47
C ALA A 104 -8.63 -7.81 5.93
N SER A 105 -7.51 -7.51 6.61
CA SER A 105 -7.49 -7.03 8.01
C SER A 105 -6.84 -5.65 8.12
N ASP A 106 -7.06 -4.98 9.25
CA ASP A 106 -6.40 -3.71 9.57
C ASP A 106 -4.87 -3.83 9.58
N ASP A 107 -4.32 -4.97 10.01
CA ASP A 107 -2.87 -5.24 9.90
C ASP A 107 -2.43 -5.44 8.46
N ALA A 108 -3.25 -6.10 7.62
CA ALA A 108 -2.96 -6.27 6.21
C ALA A 108 -2.87 -4.93 5.49
N LEU A 109 -3.84 -4.04 5.76
CA LEU A 109 -3.87 -2.68 5.21
C LEU A 109 -2.69 -1.85 5.69
N ALA A 110 -2.37 -1.90 6.99
CA ALA A 110 -1.22 -1.20 7.55
C ALA A 110 0.12 -1.68 6.97
N VAL A 111 0.31 -3.00 6.84
CA VAL A 111 1.50 -3.59 6.21
C VAL A 111 1.58 -3.22 4.72
N ALA A 112 0.46 -3.28 4.00
CA ALA A 112 0.41 -2.91 2.60
C ALA A 112 0.78 -1.43 2.39
N ALA A 113 0.25 -0.53 3.21
CA ALA A 113 0.61 0.88 3.24
C ALA A 113 2.09 1.08 3.53
N LEU A 114 2.63 0.37 4.53
CA LEU A 114 4.04 0.47 4.88
C LEU A 114 4.94 0.02 3.73
N ALA A 115 4.63 -1.10 3.07
CA ALA A 115 5.38 -1.60 1.92
C ALA A 115 5.29 -0.65 0.71
N TYR A 116 4.10 -0.11 0.44
CA TYR A 116 3.90 0.90 -0.60
C TYR A 116 4.75 2.16 -0.29
N LEU A 117 4.67 2.69 0.92
CA LEU A 117 5.46 3.84 1.33
C LEU A 117 6.98 3.56 1.26
N ALA A 118 7.41 2.33 1.57
CA ALA A 118 8.80 1.89 1.45
C ALA A 118 9.32 1.84 0.00
N GLY A 119 8.43 1.93 -1.00
CA GLY A 119 8.80 2.00 -2.41
C GLY A 119 8.31 0.82 -3.25
N GLN A 120 7.55 -0.13 -2.70
CA GLN A 120 7.05 -1.27 -3.46
C GLN A 120 6.18 -0.77 -4.62
N ASP A 121 6.47 -1.19 -5.84
CA ASP A 121 5.84 -0.64 -7.04
C ASP A 121 4.32 -0.82 -7.02
N THR A 122 3.87 -2.06 -6.82
CA THR A 122 2.46 -2.44 -6.68
C THR A 122 2.26 -3.25 -5.41
N VAL A 123 1.21 -2.93 -4.64
CA VAL A 123 0.83 -3.66 -3.42
C VAL A 123 -0.68 -3.89 -3.43
N SER A 124 -1.09 -5.12 -3.14
CA SER A 124 -2.48 -5.48 -2.91
C SER A 124 -2.63 -6.32 -1.64
N VAL A 125 -3.85 -6.36 -1.10
CA VAL A 125 -4.24 -7.20 0.02
C VAL A 125 -5.13 -8.31 -0.52
N HIS A 126 -4.80 -9.56 -0.17
CA HIS A 126 -5.65 -10.69 -0.53
C HIS A 126 -6.90 -10.73 0.36
N ASP A 127 -8.07 -10.75 -0.27
CA ASP A 127 -9.36 -10.88 0.39
C ASP A 127 -10.01 -12.21 0.03
N GLY A 128 -9.83 -13.18 0.93
CA GLY A 128 -10.46 -14.48 0.79
C GLY A 128 -9.66 -15.62 1.42
N ALA A 129 -10.28 -16.78 1.40
CA ALA A 129 -9.64 -18.01 1.82
C ALA A 129 -8.59 -18.44 0.78
N ALA A 130 -7.40 -18.82 1.27
CA ALA A 130 -6.44 -19.51 0.42
C ALA A 130 -7.11 -20.72 -0.22
N VAL A 131 -7.00 -20.85 -1.55
CA VAL A 131 -7.17 -22.15 -2.19
C VAL A 131 -5.95 -22.96 -1.79
N VAL A 132 -6.06 -23.66 -0.66
CA VAL A 132 -4.96 -24.41 -0.05
C VAL A 132 -4.64 -25.61 -0.93
N THR A 133 -3.76 -25.41 -1.90
CA THR A 133 -3.25 -26.45 -2.79
C THR A 133 -1.74 -26.50 -2.69
N GLY A 134 -1.21 -27.01 -1.58
CA GLY A 134 0.23 -27.14 -1.40
C GLY A 134 0.68 -27.25 0.05
N PRO A 135 2.01 -27.36 0.29
CA PRO A 135 2.58 -27.14 1.61
C PRO A 135 2.29 -25.70 2.08
N GLY A 136 2.44 -25.44 3.38
CA GLY A 136 2.34 -24.08 3.91
C GLY A 136 3.43 -23.14 3.36
N GLY A 137 3.46 -21.91 3.88
CA GLY A 137 4.44 -20.91 3.49
C GLY A 137 5.87 -21.28 3.88
N GLU A 138 6.83 -20.50 3.40
CA GLU A 138 8.25 -20.65 3.71
C GLU A 138 8.71 -19.54 4.65
N GLY A 139 9.41 -19.91 5.73
CA GLY A 139 10.02 -18.95 6.65
C GLY A 139 10.96 -17.98 5.95
N ARG A 140 11.16 -16.78 6.50
CA ARG A 140 12.15 -15.83 5.96
C ARG A 140 13.57 -16.38 6.07
N SER A 141 14.47 -15.92 5.20
CA SER A 141 15.89 -16.20 5.37
C SER A 141 16.51 -15.39 6.52
N PHE A 142 17.55 -15.94 7.15
CA PHE A 142 18.37 -15.20 8.13
C PHE A 142 19.22 -14.11 7.47
N SER A 143 19.54 -14.26 6.20
CA SER A 143 20.20 -13.26 5.36
C SER A 143 19.23 -12.71 4.33
N ARG A 144 19.58 -11.58 3.70
CA ARG A 144 18.79 -11.06 2.58
C ARG A 144 18.90 -12.01 1.40
N GLU A 145 17.76 -12.46 0.88
CA GLU A 145 17.67 -13.16 -0.41
C GLU A 145 17.79 -12.16 -1.58
N ALA A 146 17.32 -10.93 -1.36
CA ALA A 146 17.41 -9.84 -2.31
C ALA A 146 17.75 -8.51 -1.62
N VAL A 147 18.37 -7.60 -2.36
CA VAL A 147 18.60 -6.24 -1.87
C VAL A 147 17.41 -5.35 -2.24
N TYR A 148 16.67 -4.89 -1.23
CA TYR A 148 15.57 -3.96 -1.41
C TYR A 148 16.10 -2.57 -1.80
N THR A 149 15.84 -2.15 -3.04
CA THR A 149 16.45 -0.95 -3.64
C THR A 149 15.44 0.10 -4.08
N ALA A 150 14.14 -0.18 -3.98
CA ALA A 150 13.13 0.77 -4.43
C ALA A 150 13.23 2.14 -3.71
N PRO A 151 12.97 3.23 -4.47
CA PRO A 151 12.94 4.57 -3.90
C PRO A 151 11.70 4.72 -3.02
N MET A 152 11.91 5.19 -1.80
CA MET A 152 10.81 5.46 -0.88
C MET A 152 9.92 6.60 -1.39
N ARG A 153 8.62 6.49 -1.12
CA ARG A 153 7.62 7.51 -1.48
C ARG A 153 7.59 8.64 -0.45
N ILE A 154 8.73 9.31 -0.27
CA ILE A 154 8.92 10.37 0.73
C ILE A 154 7.94 11.54 0.56
N GLY A 155 7.42 11.79 -0.64
CA GLY A 155 6.40 12.82 -0.88
C GLY A 155 5.02 12.50 -0.29
N SER A 156 4.78 11.23 0.07
CA SER A 156 3.58 10.76 0.78
C SER A 156 3.86 10.54 2.28
N MET A 157 5.01 10.99 2.78
CA MET A 157 5.39 10.91 4.19
C MET A 157 5.58 12.33 4.72
N ALA A 158 4.92 12.66 5.81
CA ALA A 158 5.18 13.88 6.56
C ALA A 158 5.96 13.54 7.83
N VAL A 159 6.99 14.31 8.15
CA VAL A 159 7.54 14.34 9.50
C VAL A 159 6.86 15.49 10.21
N SER A 160 6.07 15.19 11.24
CA SER A 160 5.34 16.21 11.98
C SER A 160 5.81 16.21 13.43
N ASP A 161 6.45 17.30 13.84
CA ASP A 161 6.79 17.56 15.25
C ASP A 161 5.54 17.84 16.10
N ASP A 162 4.43 18.24 15.45
CA ASP A 162 3.15 18.59 16.07
C ASP A 162 2.15 17.43 16.13
N ALA A 163 2.53 16.23 15.68
CA ALA A 163 1.70 15.04 15.86
C ALA A 163 1.76 14.63 17.33
N ALA A 164 0.99 15.33 18.18
CA ALA A 164 0.74 14.89 19.54
C ALA A 164 0.25 13.43 19.48
N PRO A 165 0.75 12.53 20.36
CA PRO A 165 0.39 11.11 20.34
C PRO A 165 -1.13 10.85 20.38
N ASP A 166 -1.89 11.83 20.85
CA ASP A 166 -3.29 11.69 21.25
C ASP A 166 -4.29 12.23 20.20
N ASP A 167 -3.88 13.14 19.31
CA ASP A 167 -4.80 13.85 18.39
C ASP A 167 -4.82 13.27 16.96
N ALA A 168 -3.80 12.50 16.55
CA ALA A 168 -3.65 11.96 15.18
C ALA A 168 -3.88 10.44 15.07
N GLY A 169 -4.20 9.77 16.18
CA GLY A 169 -4.32 8.31 16.26
C GLY A 169 -2.99 7.55 16.12
N SER A 170 -3.04 6.23 16.29
CA SER A 170 -1.86 5.37 16.13
C SER A 170 -1.29 5.45 14.71
N LEU A 171 0.02 5.21 14.53
CA LEU A 171 0.60 5.15 13.18
C LEU A 171 -0.06 4.06 12.31
N ARG A 172 -0.42 2.93 12.93
CA ARG A 172 -1.25 1.90 12.28
C ARG A 172 -2.56 2.48 11.73
N SER A 173 -3.28 3.29 12.51
CA SER A 173 -4.53 3.94 12.06
C SER A 173 -4.29 4.86 10.86
N ARG A 174 -3.21 5.66 10.88
CA ARG A 174 -2.84 6.54 9.76
C ARG A 174 -2.44 5.77 8.50
N LEU A 175 -1.75 4.64 8.64
CA LEU A 175 -1.43 3.73 7.53
C LEU A 175 -2.71 3.13 6.93
N ILE A 176 -3.69 2.78 7.75
CA ILE A 176 -5.00 2.29 7.28
C ILE A 176 -5.77 3.40 6.56
N GLU A 177 -5.79 4.61 7.11
CA GLU A 177 -6.47 5.76 6.49
C GLU A 177 -5.88 6.08 5.11
N PHE A 178 -4.54 6.05 4.99
CA PHE A 178 -3.83 6.20 3.72
C PHE A 178 -4.31 5.27 2.62
N THR A 179 -4.67 4.03 2.96
CA THR A 179 -5.17 3.06 1.96
C THR A 179 -6.45 3.54 1.29
N ARG A 180 -7.23 4.39 1.97
CA ARG A 180 -8.56 4.86 1.54
C ARG A 180 -8.49 6.19 0.80
N ASP A 181 -7.66 7.12 1.29
CA ASP A 181 -7.63 8.51 0.83
C ASP A 181 -6.37 8.90 0.05
N GLY A 182 -5.30 8.11 0.14
CA GLY A 182 -4.00 8.39 -0.47
C GLY A 182 -3.29 9.64 0.11
N ALA A 183 -3.72 10.14 1.27
CA ALA A 183 -3.16 11.33 1.90
C ALA A 183 -1.73 11.09 2.44
N ALA A 184 -0.98 12.16 2.73
CA ALA A 184 0.35 11.97 3.32
C ALA A 184 0.24 11.32 4.71
N VAL A 185 1.06 10.30 4.98
CA VAL A 185 1.14 9.66 6.29
C VAL A 185 2.13 10.41 7.16
N ALA A 186 1.67 10.94 8.29
CA ALA A 186 2.56 11.53 9.28
C ALA A 186 3.31 10.45 10.05
N PHE A 187 4.62 10.62 10.21
CA PHE A 187 5.49 9.81 11.05
C PHE A 187 6.03 10.70 12.18
N ALA A 188 5.94 10.22 13.42
CA ALA A 188 6.56 10.90 14.55
C ALA A 188 8.07 10.60 14.57
N PRO A 189 8.92 11.53 15.05
CA PRO A 189 10.32 11.23 15.31
C PRO A 189 10.46 10.06 16.29
N GLN A 190 11.37 9.12 16.01
CA GLN A 190 11.76 8.11 17.01
C GLN A 190 12.84 8.76 17.90
N HIS A 191 12.53 8.96 19.19
CA HIS A 191 13.46 9.51 20.18
C HIS A 191 14.45 8.47 20.70
#